data_AF-A0A8T5R9Q0-F1
#
_entry.id   AF-A0A8T5R9Q0-F1
#
_cell.length_a   1.000
_cell.length_b   1.000
_cell.length_c   1.000
_cell.angle_alpha   90.00
_cell.angle_beta   90.00
_cell.angle_gamma   90.00
#
_symmetry.space_group_name_H-M   'P 1'
#
loop_
_entity.id
_entity.type
_entity.pdbx_description
1 polymer ?
#
loop_
_entity_poly.entity_id
_entity_poly.type
_entity_poly.pdbx_seq_one_letter_code
_entity_poly.pdbx_strand_id
1 'polypeptide(L)' 'MEIEMNKNATEQTFESPEVEDIINVRAIISCPSGDYKKKFKNRFPRKDLELMVVAFKIFDFMTCSKCGELLNLNIEFEI' A
#
# COMPACT_ATOMS: atom_id res chain seq x y z
N MET A 1 -42.76 -6.03 -44.82
CA MET A 1 -41.95 -6.78 -43.86
C MET A 1 -41.59 -5.79 -42.76
N GLU A 2 -42.37 -5.80 -41.69
CA GLU A 2 -42.17 -4.95 -40.53
C GLU A 2 -41.24 -5.67 -39.57
N ILE A 3 -40.19 -5.00 -39.09
CA ILE A 3 -39.35 -5.49 -38.00
C ILE A 3 -39.41 -4.44 -36.90
N GLU A 4 -40.28 -4.69 -35.93
CA GLU A 4 -40.34 -3.96 -34.68
C GLU A 4 -39.05 -4.20 -33.88
N MET A 5 -38.25 -3.15 -33.68
CA MET A 5 -37.08 -3.22 -32.81
C MET A 5 -37.50 -2.93 -31.36
N ASN A 6 -37.77 -4.00 -30.61
CA ASN A 6 -37.90 -3.95 -29.17
C ASN A 6 -36.54 -4.27 -28.53
N LYS A 7 -35.80 -3.25 -28.07
CA LYS A 7 -34.60 -3.39 -27.22
C LYS A 7 -34.53 -2.25 -26.20
N ASN A 8 -35.52 -2.15 -25.32
CA ASN A 8 -35.38 -1.45 -24.04
C ASN A 8 -35.22 -2.49 -22.93
N ALA A 9 -34.03 -3.09 -22.86
CA ALA A 9 -33.58 -3.85 -21.69
C ALA A 9 -32.05 -4.00 -21.80
N THR A 10 -31.33 -2.94 -21.43
CA THR A 10 -30.01 -3.13 -20.84
C THR A 10 -30.00 -2.28 -19.59
N GLU A 11 -30.22 -2.98 -18.48
CA GLU A 11 -30.04 -2.50 -17.12
C GLU A 11 -28.78 -1.64 -17.06
N GLN A 12 -28.93 -0.38 -16.65
CA GLN A 12 -27.81 0.40 -16.16
C GLN A 12 -27.29 -0.35 -14.94
N THR A 13 -26.25 -1.15 -15.13
CA THR A 13 -25.44 -1.66 -14.02
C THR A 13 -24.91 -0.42 -13.33
N PHE A 14 -25.49 -0.08 -12.19
CA PHE A 14 -24.87 0.83 -11.25
C PHE A 14 -23.54 0.18 -10.90
N GLU A 15 -22.46 0.64 -11.53
CA GLU A 15 -21.12 0.42 -11.01
C GLU A 15 -21.15 0.97 -9.59
N SER A 16 -21.25 0.06 -8.63
CA SER A 16 -21.01 0.35 -7.22
C SER A 16 -19.74 1.18 -7.16
N PRO A 17 -19.68 2.26 -6.36
CA PRO A 17 -18.44 3.00 -6.21
C PRO A 17 -17.40 1.97 -5.81
N GLU A 18 -16.38 1.78 -6.65
CA GLU A 18 -15.23 0.93 -6.33
C GLU A 18 -14.82 1.35 -4.92
N VAL A 19 -15.02 0.47 -3.94
CA VAL A 19 -14.50 0.69 -2.60
C VAL A 19 -13.00 0.74 -2.85
N GLU A 20 -12.42 1.95 -2.89
CA GLU A 20 -11.01 2.11 -3.17
C GLU A 20 -10.28 1.28 -2.11
N ASP A 21 -9.77 0.11 -2.53
CA ASP A 21 -9.09 -0.87 -1.68
C ASP A 21 -7.74 -0.25 -1.30
N ILE A 22 -7.80 0.65 -0.33
CA ILE A 22 -6.70 1.51 0.07
C ILE A 22 -6.13 0.97 1.36
N ILE A 23 -4.82 0.77 1.34
CA ILE A 23 -4.06 0.30 2.48
C ILE A 23 -3.46 1.50 3.19
N ASN A 24 -3.69 1.60 4.50
CA ASN A 24 -2.97 2.51 5.37
C ASN A 24 -1.79 1.77 6.00
N VAL A 25 -0.59 2.30 5.84
CA VAL A 25 0.64 1.69 6.34
C VAL A 25 1.39 2.67 7.21
N ARG A 26 1.90 2.16 8.34
CA ARG A 26 2.89 2.86 9.16
C ARG A 26 4.18 2.05 9.20
N ALA A 27 5.26 2.66 8.74
CA ALA A 27 6.61 2.11 8.87
C ALA A 27 7.34 2.80 10.03
N ILE A 28 7.94 2.02 10.91
CA ILE A 28 8.78 2.48 12.02
C ILE A 28 10.17 1.89 11.82
N ILE A 29 11.14 2.78 11.56
CA ILE A 29 12.55 2.43 11.47
C ILE A 29 13.21 2.78 12.79
N SER A 30 13.99 1.88 13.37
CA SER A 30 14.71 2.13 14.62
C SER A 30 16.07 1.44 14.68
N CYS A 31 17.02 2.06 15.36
CA CYS A 31 18.30 1.44 15.70
C CYS A 31 18.13 0.52 16.93
N PRO A 32 18.69 -0.70 16.93
CA PRO A 32 18.57 -1.62 18.07
C PRO A 32 19.28 -1.09 19.33
N SER A 33 20.51 -0.60 19.15
CA SER A 33 21.36 -0.12 20.26
C SER A 33 21.39 1.39 20.43
N GLY A 34 20.53 2.13 19.74
CA GLY A 34 20.61 3.59 19.66
C GLY A 34 19.28 4.29 19.90
N ASP A 35 19.32 5.62 19.93
CA ASP A 35 18.15 6.49 20.08
C ASP A 35 17.42 6.78 18.75
N TYR A 36 18.04 6.39 17.63
CA TYR A 36 17.49 6.64 16.31
C TYR A 36 16.15 5.91 16.12
N LYS A 37 15.10 6.69 15.86
CA LYS A 37 13.77 6.20 15.52
C LYS A 37 13.09 7.16 14.57
N LYS A 38 12.58 6.66 13.45
CA LYS A 38 11.82 7.43 12.47
C LYS A 38 10.52 6.73 12.12
N LYS A 39 9.44 7.48 12.00
CA LYS A 39 8.11 6.96 11.69
C LYS A 39 7.62 7.58 10.38
N PHE A 40 7.05 6.75 9.52
CA PHE A 40 6.45 7.14 8.26
C PHE A 40 5.04 6.60 8.21
N LYS A 41 4.13 7.38 7.63
CA LYS A 41 2.76 6.96 7.33
C LYS A 41 2.55 7.15 5.85
N ASN A 42 1.96 6.16 5.19
CA ASN A 42 1.60 6.25 3.79
C ASN A 42 0.25 5.57 3.55
N ARG A 43 -0.43 6.01 2.49
CA ARG A 43 -1.73 5.50 2.08
C ARG A 43 -1.68 5.27 0.57
N PHE A 44 -1.95 4.05 0.12
CA PHE A 44 -1.87 3.71 -1.30
C PHE A 44 -2.88 2.63 -1.70
N PRO A 45 -3.32 2.60 -2.97
CA PRO A 45 -4.17 1.52 -3.49
C PRO A 45 -3.48 0.16 -3.38
N ARG A 46 -4.22 -0.91 -3.04
CA ARG A 46 -3.67 -2.26 -2.86
C ARG A 46 -2.90 -2.80 -4.07
N LYS A 47 -3.28 -2.40 -5.28
CA LYS A 47 -2.56 -2.76 -6.52
C LYS A 47 -1.09 -2.31 -6.51
N ASP A 48 -0.75 -1.28 -5.73
CA ASP A 48 0.60 -0.73 -5.66
C ASP A 48 1.45 -1.39 -4.55
N LEU A 49 0.92 -2.40 -3.84
CA LEU A 49 1.62 -3.11 -2.76
C LEU A 49 2.94 -3.74 -3.23
N GLU A 50 3.04 -4.19 -4.48
CA GLU A 50 4.26 -4.77 -5.03
C GLU A 50 5.43 -3.78 -5.04
N LEU A 51 5.17 -2.49 -5.24
CA LEU A 51 6.21 -1.45 -5.20
C LEU A 51 6.87 -1.33 -3.82
N MET A 52 6.12 -1.66 -2.77
CA MET A 52 6.62 -1.65 -1.39
C MET A 52 7.64 -2.76 -1.14
N VAL A 53 7.52 -3.90 -1.82
CA VAL A 53 8.49 -5.03 -1.72
C VAL A 53 9.89 -4.62 -2.18
N VAL A 54 9.98 -3.80 -3.23
CA VAL A 54 11.26 -3.28 -3.72
C VAL A 54 11.92 -2.37 -2.68
N ALA A 55 11.14 -1.50 -2.03
CA ALA A 55 11.64 -0.63 -0.97
C ALA A 55 12.19 -1.42 0.22
N PHE A 56 11.57 -2.56 0.57
CA PHE A 56 12.03 -3.41 1.68
C PHE A 56 13.35 -4.11 1.38
N LYS A 57 13.58 -4.56 0.15
CA LYS A 57 14.88 -5.14 -0.24
C LYS A 57 16.03 -4.16 -0.08
N ILE A 58 15.78 -2.87 -0.31
CA ILE A 58 16.79 -1.82 -0.11
C ILE A 58 16.99 -1.57 1.40
N PHE A 59 15.91 -1.59 2.19
CA PHE A 59 15.99 -1.38 3.63
C PHE A 59 16.84 -2.45 4.34
N ASP A 60 16.82 -3.69 3.88
CA ASP A 60 17.48 -4.84 4.52
C ASP A 60 19.00 -4.63 4.75
N PHE A 61 19.62 -3.73 4.00
CA PHE A 61 21.05 -3.40 4.10
C PHE A 61 21.33 -2.05 4.76
N MET A 62 20.31 -1.36 5.27
CA MET A 62 20.48 -0.06 5.91
C MET A 62 21.03 -0.21 7.33
N THR A 63 22.08 0.56 7.63
CA THR A 63 22.73 0.59 8.94
C THR A 63 22.56 1.93 9.63
N CYS A 64 22.63 1.93 10.96
CA CYS A 64 22.67 3.14 11.76
C CYS A 64 24.02 3.86 11.55
N SER A 65 23.99 5.14 11.20
CA SER A 65 25.21 5.93 11.00
C SER A 65 26.03 6.16 12.27
N LYS A 66 25.45 5.99 13.46
CA LYS A 66 26.15 6.18 14.74
C LYS A 66 26.85 4.91 15.23
N CYS A 67 26.17 3.76 15.19
CA CYS A 67 26.68 2.51 15.77
C CYS A 67 27.01 1.41 14.75
N GLY A 68 26.63 1.59 13.47
CA GLY A 68 26.89 0.63 12.40
C GLY A 68 25.97 -0.60 12.37
N GLU A 69 25.10 -0.78 13.36
CA GLU A 69 24.14 -1.90 13.39
C GLU A 69 23.07 -1.78 12.30
N LEU A 70 22.53 -2.92 11.87
CA LEU A 70 21.39 -2.97 10.96
C LEU A 70 20.16 -2.32 11.61
N LEU A 71 19.43 -1.54 10.83
CA LEU A 71 18.20 -0.90 11.29
C LEU A 71 17.06 -1.92 11.35
N ASN A 72 16.21 -1.81 12.36
CA ASN A 72 14.97 -2.56 12.48
C ASN A 72 13.85 -1.80 11.77
N LEU A 73 13.06 -2.51 10.95
CA LEU A 73 11.84 -2.01 10.34
C LEU A 73 10.63 -2.77 10.89
N ASN A 74 9.69 -2.05 11.46
CA ASN A 74 8.37 -2.56 11.84
C ASN A 74 7.31 -1.92 10.94
N ILE A 75 6.41 -2.72 10.38
CA ILE A 75 5.36 -2.27 9.46
C ILE A 75 4.02 -2.65 10.07
N GLU A 76 3.18 -1.66 10.28
CA GLU A 76 1.81 -1.81 10.77
C GLU A 76 0.86 -1.51 9.60
N PHE A 77 0.00 -2.47 9.26
CA PHE A 77 -1.06 -2.30 8.27
C PHE A 77 -2.39 -2.12 9.01
N GLU A 78 -3.11 -1.05 8.68
CA GLU A 78 -4.51 -0.86 9.07
C GLU A 78 -5.34 -1.10 7.81
N ILE A 79 -5.90 -2.32 7.70
CA ILE A 79 -6.77 -2.79 6.61
C ILE A 79 -8.23 -2.66 7.07
#